data_AF-A0A1Y0G012-F1
#
_entry.id   AF-A0A1Y0G012-F1
#
_cell.length_a   1.000
_cell.length_b   1.000
_cell.length_c   1.000
_cell.angle_alpha   90.00
_cell.angle_beta   90.00
_cell.angle_gamma   90.00
#
_symmetry.space_group_name_H-M   'P 1'
#
loop_
_entity.id
_entity.type
_entity.pdbx_description
1 polymer ?
#
loop_
_entity_poly.entity_id
_entity_poly.type
_entity_poly.pdbx_seq_one_letter_code
_entity_poly.pdbx_strand_id
1 'polypeptide(L)'
;MTRQFCRSAILAVLVLSLSALLAGCGTPGRSYAKTGMQETLEIDILRNNSKMFVYRLKWPDDAIPNHIRVARHSGPEQPRNVGGVDVNRYTYERLQQNAAYVVKHMNYCRDGYIELDRSISRYHLWLKGECKESANAADRQQFAGQEILAVNPDI
;
A
#
# COMPACT_ATOMS: atom_id res chain seq x y z
N MET A 1 3.68 -10.74 -61.18
CA MET A 1 3.75 -9.63 -60.20
C MET A 1 2.81 -9.80 -58.98
N THR A 2 2.16 -10.94 -58.76
CA THR A 2 1.16 -11.14 -57.69
C THR A 2 1.68 -11.82 -56.41
N ARG A 3 2.85 -12.45 -56.42
CA ARG A 3 3.41 -13.18 -55.26
C ARG A 3 4.14 -12.30 -54.23
N GLN A 4 4.49 -11.07 -54.59
CA GLN A 4 5.33 -10.19 -53.76
C GLN A 4 4.51 -9.39 -52.73
N PHE A 5 3.28 -8.99 -53.10
CA PHE A 5 2.35 -8.30 -52.19
C PHE A 5 1.86 -9.19 -51.05
N CYS A 6 1.66 -10.49 -51.30
CA CYS A 6 1.17 -11.44 -50.29
C CYS A 6 2.23 -11.71 -49.20
N ARG A 7 3.53 -11.72 -49.55
CA ARG A 7 4.63 -11.90 -48.58
C ARG A 7 4.80 -10.70 -47.65
N SER A 8 4.67 -9.47 -48.16
CA SER A 8 4.74 -8.26 -47.33
C SER A 8 3.53 -8.11 -46.39
N ALA A 9 2.34 -8.51 -46.83
CA ALA A 9 1.14 -8.50 -45.99
C ALA A 9 1.26 -9.50 -44.83
N ILE A 10 1.79 -10.70 -45.06
CA ILE A 10 2.00 -11.72 -44.03
C ILE A 10 3.05 -11.28 -43.00
N LEU A 11 4.14 -10.64 -43.45
CA LEU A 11 5.17 -10.08 -42.57
C LEU A 11 4.64 -8.92 -41.72
N ALA A 12 3.82 -8.04 -42.29
CA ALA A 12 3.20 -6.94 -41.54
C ALA A 12 2.23 -7.44 -40.46
N VAL A 13 1.43 -8.48 -40.76
CA VAL A 13 0.51 -9.10 -39.79
C VAL A 13 1.26 -9.83 -38.67
N LEU A 14 2.34 -10.54 -38.99
CA LEU A 14 3.20 -11.18 -37.99
C LEU A 14 3.87 -10.16 -37.06
N VAL A 15 4.37 -9.05 -37.59
CA VAL A 15 4.98 -7.97 -36.79
C VAL A 15 3.94 -7.25 -35.92
N LEU A 16 2.73 -6.98 -36.42
CA LEU A 16 1.65 -6.42 -35.60
C LEU A 16 1.20 -7.40 -34.49
N SER A 17 1.12 -8.70 -34.77
CA SER A 17 0.73 -9.70 -33.78
C SER A 17 1.77 -9.88 -32.66
N LEU A 18 3.06 -9.78 -33.00
CA LEU A 18 4.16 -9.89 -32.04
C LEU A 18 4.27 -8.65 -31.13
N SER A 19 3.85 -7.49 -31.63
CA SER A 19 3.79 -6.24 -30.86
C SER A 19 2.71 -6.26 -29.77
N ALA A 20 1.61 -6.96 -30.00
CA ALA A 20 0.49 -7.07 -29.05
C ALA A 20 0.81 -7.98 -27.84
N LEU A 21 1.78 -8.89 -27.97
CA LEU A 21 2.19 -9.83 -26.92
C LEU A 21 3.13 -9.21 -25.87
N LEU A 22 3.73 -8.05 -26.15
CA LEU A 22 4.64 -7.35 -25.23
C LEU A 22 3.92 -6.37 -24.28
N ALA A 23 2.60 -6.17 -24.44
CA ALA A 23 1.77 -5.43 -23.50
C ALA A 23 1.36 -6.30 -22.31
N GLY A 24 2.33 -6.91 -21.62
CA GLY A 24 2.10 -7.53 -20.33
C GLY A 24 1.96 -6.44 -19.26
N CYS A 25 0.74 -5.92 -19.06
CA CYS A 25 0.43 -5.04 -17.94
C CYS A 25 0.48 -5.83 -16.62
N GLY A 26 1.70 -6.09 -16.11
CA GLY A 26 1.87 -6.46 -14.72
C GLY A 26 1.67 -5.21 -13.88
N THR A 27 0.49 -5.02 -13.28
CA THR A 27 0.32 -4.00 -12.25
C THR A 27 1.24 -4.38 -11.09
N PRO A 28 2.24 -3.56 -10.73
CA PRO A 28 3.03 -3.83 -9.54
C PRO A 28 2.08 -3.87 -8.35
N GLY A 29 2.08 -5.00 -7.63
CA GLY A 29 1.21 -5.19 -6.46
C GLY A 29 1.53 -4.18 -5.34
N ARG A 30 0.61 -4.04 -4.39
CA ARG A 30 0.77 -3.15 -3.24
C ARG A 30 1.90 -3.62 -2.33
N SER A 31 2.72 -2.69 -1.87
CA SER A 31 3.81 -3.00 -0.94
C SER A 31 3.24 -3.47 0.40
N TYR A 32 3.88 -4.43 1.08
CA TYR A 32 3.51 -4.90 2.42
C TYR A 32 2.15 -5.59 2.58
N ALA A 33 1.26 -5.56 1.59
CA ALA A 33 -0.07 -6.19 1.64
C ALA A 33 0.00 -7.72 1.90
N LYS A 34 1.09 -8.37 1.53
CA LYS A 34 1.30 -9.83 1.69
C LYS A 34 2.43 -10.18 2.67
N THR A 35 2.92 -9.23 3.46
CA THR A 35 4.06 -9.45 4.37
C THR A 35 3.65 -9.94 5.76
N GLY A 36 2.38 -10.35 5.95
CA GLY A 36 1.85 -10.76 7.25
C GLY A 36 1.69 -9.61 8.26
N MET A 37 1.83 -8.36 7.80
CA MET A 37 1.53 -7.18 8.62
C MET A 37 0.01 -7.02 8.73
N GLN A 38 -0.42 -6.58 9.91
CA GLN A 38 -1.79 -6.13 10.13
C GLN A 38 -1.94 -4.74 9.50
N GLU A 39 -2.87 -4.63 8.56
CA GLU A 39 -3.16 -3.40 7.84
C GLU A 39 -4.51 -2.85 8.31
N THR A 40 -4.51 -1.60 8.78
CA THR A 40 -5.72 -0.93 9.28
C THR A 40 -5.84 0.49 8.75
N LEU A 41 -7.08 0.94 8.61
CA LEU A 41 -7.43 2.33 8.37
C LEU A 41 -8.26 2.82 9.55
N GLU A 42 -7.64 3.63 10.41
CA GLU A 42 -8.36 4.37 11.46
C GLU A 42 -8.99 5.60 10.82
N ILE A 43 -10.24 5.91 11.15
CA ILE A 43 -11.01 7.00 10.52
C ILE A 43 -11.69 7.88 11.56
N ASP A 44 -11.85 9.16 11.23
CA ASP A 44 -12.58 10.12 12.05
C ASP A 44 -13.25 11.20 11.17
N ILE A 45 -14.56 11.39 11.36
CA ILE A 45 -15.31 12.47 10.73
C ILE A 45 -15.58 13.55 11.77
N LEU A 46 -14.85 14.65 11.67
CA LEU A 46 -14.93 15.76 12.61
C LEU A 46 -16.23 16.56 12.47
N ARG A 47 -16.53 17.38 13.49
CA ARG A 47 -17.74 18.23 13.54
C ARG A 47 -17.85 19.23 12.38
N ASN A 48 -16.72 19.65 11.81
CA ASN A 48 -16.67 20.55 10.66
C ASN A 48 -16.77 19.79 9.32
N ASN A 49 -17.12 18.50 9.34
CA ASN A 49 -17.13 17.57 8.21
C ASN A 49 -15.76 17.27 7.59
N SER A 50 -14.65 17.65 8.23
CA SER A 50 -13.33 17.16 7.83
C SER A 50 -13.22 15.66 8.10
N LYS A 51 -12.58 14.94 7.18
CA LYS A 51 -12.35 13.50 7.26
C LYS A 51 -10.87 13.25 7.49
N MET A 52 -10.52 12.77 8.68
CA MET A 52 -9.17 12.38 9.03
C MET A 52 -9.01 10.86 8.94
N PHE A 53 -7.79 10.40 8.75
CA PHE A 53 -7.46 8.99 8.84
C PHE A 53 -6.04 8.75 9.35
N VAL A 54 -5.80 7.54 9.84
CA VAL A 54 -4.47 6.97 10.05
C VAL A 54 -4.40 5.62 9.36
N TYR A 55 -3.59 5.54 8.30
CA TYR A 55 -3.25 4.29 7.64
C TYR A 55 -2.09 3.65 8.39
N ARG A 56 -2.24 2.41 8.85
CA ARG A 56 -1.25 1.72 9.69
C ARG A 56 -0.91 0.33 9.16
N LEU A 57 0.38 0.03 9.15
CA LEU A 57 0.95 -1.30 8.94
C LEU A 57 1.70 -1.68 10.21
N LYS A 58 1.24 -2.72 10.88
CA LYS A 58 1.80 -3.20 12.16
C LYS A 58 2.23 -4.66 12.05
N TRP A 59 3.44 -4.97 12.49
CA TRP A 59 3.88 -6.35 12.66
C TRP A 59 3.14 -6.99 13.85
N PRO A 60 2.74 -8.27 13.78
CA PRO A 60 2.12 -8.95 14.92
C PRO A 60 2.99 -8.86 16.18
N ASP A 61 2.39 -8.46 17.32
CA ASP A 61 3.12 -8.17 18.56
C ASP A 61 3.88 -9.39 19.09
N ASP A 62 3.32 -10.59 18.92
CA ASP A 62 3.90 -11.88 19.30
C ASP A 62 5.14 -12.25 18.48
N ALA A 63 5.28 -11.68 17.29
CA ALA A 63 6.42 -11.91 16.39
C ALA A 63 7.53 -10.86 16.51
N ILE A 64 7.36 -9.82 17.34
CA ILE A 64 8.39 -8.79 17.56
C ILE A 64 9.39 -9.28 18.62
N PRO A 65 10.70 -9.34 18.32
CA PRO A 65 11.69 -9.77 19.31
C PRO A 65 11.74 -8.83 20.53
N ASN A 66 11.63 -9.40 21.72
CA ASN A 66 11.86 -8.68 22.97
C ASN A 66 13.32 -8.20 23.04
N HIS A 67 13.52 -6.90 23.08
CA HIS A 67 14.82 -6.25 23.06
C HIS A 67 15.26 -5.84 24.46
N ILE A 68 15.47 -6.81 25.35
CA ILE A 68 16.37 -6.60 26.49
C ILE A 68 17.56 -7.53 26.29
N ARG A 69 18.60 -7.01 25.64
CA ARG A 69 19.89 -7.68 25.53
C ARG A 69 20.83 -7.09 26.57
N VAL A 70 20.94 -7.74 27.72
CA VAL A 70 22.05 -7.49 28.64
C VAL A 70 23.29 -8.09 27.98
N ALA A 71 24.23 -7.26 27.54
CA ALA A 71 25.46 -7.72 26.92
C ALA A 71 26.27 -8.53 27.94
N ARG A 72 26.21 -9.86 27.85
CA ARG A 72 27.24 -10.75 28.41
C ARG A 72 28.15 -11.16 27.26
N HIS A 73 29.41 -10.75 27.38
CA HIS A 73 30.48 -10.93 26.41
C HIS A 73 30.62 -12.40 25.97
N SER A 74 31.08 -12.63 24.74
CA SER A 74 31.51 -13.91 24.12
C SER A 74 30.41 -14.91 23.69
N GLY A 75 29.98 -14.83 22.43
CA GLY A 75 29.17 -15.86 21.76
C GLY A 75 28.93 -15.55 20.27
N PRO A 76 28.73 -16.57 19.41
CA PRO A 76 28.64 -16.41 17.95
C PRO A 76 27.47 -15.49 17.56
N GLU A 77 27.67 -14.69 16.49
CA GLU A 77 26.68 -13.75 15.94
C GLU A 77 25.33 -14.44 15.71
N GLN A 78 24.36 -14.17 16.58
CA GLN A 78 22.97 -14.56 16.35
C GLN A 78 22.39 -13.80 15.15
N PRO A 79 21.47 -14.43 14.38
CA PRO A 79 20.96 -13.89 13.14
C PRO A 79 20.38 -12.49 13.35
N ARG A 80 21.02 -11.51 12.74
CA ARG A 80 20.48 -10.16 12.56
C ARG A 80 19.21 -10.34 11.72
N ASN A 81 18.06 -9.87 12.21
CA ASN A 81 16.79 -9.73 11.49
C ASN A 81 15.78 -10.89 11.60
N VAL A 82 15.15 -11.04 12.77
CA VAL A 82 13.90 -11.79 12.87
C VAL A 82 12.73 -10.83 12.57
N GLY A 83 12.23 -10.86 11.33
CA GLY A 83 11.01 -10.15 10.91
C GLY A 83 11.12 -8.64 10.68
N GLY A 84 9.99 -8.05 10.25
CA GLY A 84 9.83 -6.63 9.99
C GLY A 84 10.14 -6.17 8.55
N VAL A 85 9.92 -4.89 8.32
CA VAL A 85 10.19 -4.19 7.06
C VAL A 85 11.64 -3.72 7.02
N ASP A 86 12.32 -3.96 5.89
CA ASP A 86 13.59 -3.31 5.59
C ASP A 86 13.36 -1.84 5.24
N VAL A 87 13.73 -0.94 6.16
CA VAL A 87 13.51 0.50 6.02
C VAL A 87 14.61 1.09 5.16
N ASN A 88 14.24 1.55 3.97
CA ASN A 88 15.13 2.18 3.00
C ASN A 88 14.52 3.49 2.46
N ARG A 89 15.23 4.14 1.53
CA ARG A 89 14.84 5.43 0.96
C ARG A 89 13.48 5.44 0.24
N TYR A 90 12.98 4.28 -0.18
CA TYR A 90 11.68 4.13 -0.87
C TYR A 90 10.53 3.74 0.06
N THR A 91 10.81 3.44 1.33
CA THR A 91 9.78 2.98 2.28
C THR A 91 8.67 4.01 2.46
N TYR A 92 9.01 5.30 2.46
CA TYR A 92 8.03 6.38 2.53
C TYR A 92 7.13 6.43 1.30
N GLU A 93 7.70 6.41 0.09
CA GLU A 93 6.92 6.44 -1.15
C GLU A 93 5.94 5.28 -1.23
N ARG A 94 6.36 4.08 -0.83
CA ARG A 94 5.50 2.89 -0.76
C ARG A 94 4.38 3.04 0.27
N LEU A 95 4.69 3.60 1.45
CA LEU A 95 3.69 3.88 2.48
C LEU A 95 2.64 4.87 1.97
N GLN A 96 3.07 5.94 1.29
CA GLN A 96 2.20 6.95 0.72
C GLN A 96 1.31 6.36 -0.40
N GLN A 97 1.89 5.57 -1.32
CA GLN A 97 1.15 4.89 -2.39
C GLN A 97 0.09 3.94 -1.83
N ASN A 98 0.42 3.18 -0.78
CA ASN A 98 -0.52 2.30 -0.11
C ASN A 98 -1.65 3.08 0.57
N ALA A 99 -1.34 4.14 1.32
CA ALA A 99 -2.35 4.97 1.96
C ALA A 99 -3.30 5.57 0.91
N ALA A 100 -2.77 6.13 -0.17
CA ALA A 100 -3.54 6.67 -1.29
C ALA A 100 -4.43 5.62 -1.96
N TYR A 101 -3.92 4.40 -2.12
CA TYR A 101 -4.71 3.29 -2.63
C TYR A 101 -5.89 2.99 -1.70
N VAL A 102 -5.63 2.79 -0.41
CA VAL A 102 -6.63 2.34 0.56
C VAL A 102 -7.74 3.35 0.74
N VAL A 103 -7.41 4.61 1.01
CA VAL A 103 -8.44 5.63 1.24
C VAL A 103 -9.33 5.84 0.02
N LYS A 104 -8.79 5.66 -1.19
CA LYS A 104 -9.55 5.73 -2.43
C LYS A 104 -10.41 4.49 -2.65
N HIS A 105 -9.82 3.30 -2.50
CA HIS A 105 -10.51 2.03 -2.75
C HIS A 105 -11.64 1.79 -1.74
N MET A 106 -11.43 2.18 -0.49
CA MET A 106 -12.47 2.15 0.55
C MET A 106 -13.49 3.28 0.43
N ASN A 107 -13.36 4.13 -0.59
CA ASN A 107 -14.20 5.30 -0.85
C ASN A 107 -14.24 6.32 0.32
N TYR A 108 -13.22 6.31 1.17
CA TYR A 108 -13.11 7.24 2.31
C TYR A 108 -12.62 8.61 1.87
N CYS A 109 -11.56 8.70 1.05
CA CYS A 109 -11.12 9.93 0.39
C CYS A 109 -11.24 9.80 -1.14
N ARG A 110 -12.14 10.56 -1.75
CA ARG A 110 -12.40 10.56 -3.20
C ARG A 110 -11.42 11.41 -3.98
N ASP A 111 -11.09 12.59 -3.45
CA ASP A 111 -10.28 13.59 -4.16
C ASP A 111 -8.80 13.53 -3.72
N GLY A 112 -8.44 12.47 -3.00
CA GLY A 112 -7.14 12.28 -2.36
C GLY A 112 -7.07 12.97 -0.99
N TYR A 113 -5.86 13.13 -0.47
CA TYR A 113 -5.63 13.63 0.88
C TYR A 113 -4.41 14.55 0.96
N ILE A 114 -4.29 15.25 2.07
CA ILE A 114 -3.10 15.97 2.51
C ILE A 114 -2.49 15.17 3.66
N GLU A 115 -1.20 14.90 3.60
CA GLU A 115 -0.49 14.25 4.69
C GLU A 115 -0.27 15.24 5.84
N LEU A 116 -0.56 14.79 7.06
CA LEU A 116 -0.38 15.58 8.28
C LEU A 116 0.83 15.13 9.09
N ASP A 117 1.05 13.82 9.18
CA ASP A 117 2.14 13.23 9.95
C ASP A 117 2.44 11.79 9.48
N ARG A 118 3.61 11.26 9.82
CA ARG A 118 4.00 9.88 9.53
C ARG A 118 5.04 9.34 10.50
N SER A 119 5.07 8.02 10.65
CA SER A 119 6.18 7.30 11.27
C SER A 119 6.55 6.08 10.46
N ILE A 120 7.86 5.84 10.34
CA ILE A 120 8.42 4.70 9.64
C ILE A 120 9.41 4.04 10.58
N SER A 121 9.08 2.82 10.98
CA SER A 121 9.96 1.94 11.72
C SER A 121 9.87 0.54 11.15
N ARG A 122 10.80 -0.32 11.58
CA ARG A 122 10.88 -1.71 11.15
C ARG A 122 9.59 -2.51 11.38
N TYR A 123 8.90 -2.27 12.49
CA TYR A 123 7.73 -3.08 12.88
C TYR A 123 6.41 -2.29 12.82
N HIS A 124 6.50 -0.96 12.67
CA HIS A 124 5.34 -0.08 12.63
C HIS A 124 5.55 1.01 11.58
N LEU A 125 4.66 1.08 10.60
CA LEU A 125 4.58 2.19 9.65
C LEU A 125 3.20 2.79 9.77
N TRP A 126 3.10 4.11 9.80
CA TRP A 126 1.81 4.78 9.72
C TRP A 126 1.90 6.14 9.05
N LEU A 127 0.80 6.54 8.42
CA LEU A 127 0.60 7.83 7.79
C LEU A 127 -0.74 8.39 8.25
N LYS A 128 -0.73 9.62 8.76
CA LYS A 128 -1.93 10.38 9.11
C LYS A 128 -2.24 11.37 7.99
N GLY A 129 -3.49 11.44 7.59
CA GLY A 129 -3.93 12.37 6.56
C GLY A 129 -5.32 12.93 6.78
N GLU A 130 -5.64 13.95 6.00
CA GLU A 130 -6.95 14.58 5.91
C GLU A 130 -7.42 14.53 4.44
N CYS A 131 -8.63 14.02 4.19
CA CYS A 131 -9.21 14.02 2.84
C CYS A 131 -9.37 15.46 2.33
N LYS A 132 -9.17 15.67 1.04
CA LYS A 132 -9.34 17.01 0.43
C LYS A 132 -10.79 17.45 0.35
N GLU A 133 -11.73 16.50 0.42
CA GLU A 133 -13.15 16.76 0.43
C GLU A 133 -13.80 16.48 1.79
N SER A 134 -14.85 17.24 2.10
CA SER A 134 -15.65 17.03 3.31
C SER A 134 -16.54 15.79 3.25
N ALA A 135 -16.93 15.29 4.41
CA ALA A 135 -17.91 14.21 4.54
C ALA A 135 -19.28 14.63 4.01
N ASN A 136 -19.83 13.82 3.10
CA ASN A 136 -21.22 13.95 2.64
C ASN A 136 -22.16 13.05 3.46
N ALA A 137 -23.45 13.03 3.11
CA ALA A 137 -24.44 12.22 3.83
C ALA A 137 -24.18 10.70 3.71
N ALA A 138 -23.71 10.24 2.54
CA ALA A 138 -23.37 8.84 2.32
C ALA A 138 -22.15 8.42 3.16
N ASP A 139 -21.13 9.29 3.27
CA ASP A 139 -19.96 9.06 4.13
C ASP A 139 -20.40 8.87 5.59
N ARG A 140 -21.27 9.76 6.08
CA ARG A 140 -21.80 9.67 7.45
C ARG A 140 -22.61 8.39 7.68
N GLN A 141 -23.38 7.95 6.69
CA GLN A 141 -24.14 6.71 6.82
C GLN A 141 -23.23 5.48 6.77
N GLN A 142 -22.23 5.48 5.90
CA GLN A 142 -21.33 4.36 5.69
C GLN A 142 -20.35 4.16 6.86
N PHE A 143 -19.82 5.25 7.41
CA PHE A 143 -18.75 5.24 8.41
C PHE A 143 -19.23 5.59 9.82
N ALA A 144 -20.54 5.76 10.05
CA ALA A 144 -21.09 6.03 11.37
C ALA A 144 -20.71 4.94 12.38
N GLY A 145 -20.09 5.35 13.49
CA GLY A 145 -19.72 4.46 14.60
C GLY A 145 -18.53 3.55 14.30
N GLN A 146 -17.82 3.77 13.20
CA GLN A 146 -16.59 3.04 12.87
C GLN A 146 -15.38 3.90 13.20
N GLU A 147 -14.43 3.33 13.95
CA GLU A 147 -13.16 4.00 14.27
C GLU A 147 -11.98 3.32 13.58
N ILE A 148 -12.03 1.99 13.40
CA ILE A 148 -10.96 1.19 12.82
C ILE A 148 -11.54 0.24 11.79
N LEU A 149 -11.01 0.29 10.57
CA LEU A 149 -11.35 -0.62 9.49
C LEU A 149 -10.17 -1.55 9.21
N ALA A 150 -10.41 -2.86 9.22
CA ALA A 150 -9.44 -3.83 8.74
C ALA A 150 -9.35 -3.75 7.21
N VAL A 151 -8.15 -3.62 6.67
CA VAL A 151 -7.95 -3.63 5.21
C VAL A 151 -7.73 -5.06 4.76
N ASN A 152 -8.58 -5.54 3.86
CA ASN A 152 -8.38 -6.85 3.25
C ASN A 152 -7.16 -6.77 2.29
N PRO A 153 -6.18 -7.70 2.34
CA PRO A 153 -5.04 -7.68 1.42
C PRO A 153 -5.39 -7.89 -0.06
N ASP A 154 -6.62 -8.37 -0.36
CA ASP A 154 -7.08 -8.66 -1.72
C ASP A 154 -7.88 -7.52 -2.39
N ILE A 155 -8.07 -6.38 -1.72
CA ILE A 155 -8.63 -5.17 -2.34
C ILE A 155 -7.57 -4.34 -3.04
#